data_AF-A0A3B9ELS5-F1
#
_entry.id   AF-A0A3B9ELS5-F1
#
_cell.length_a   1.000
_cell.length_b   1.000
_cell.length_c   1.000
_cell.angle_alpha   90.00
_cell.angle_beta   90.00
_cell.angle_gamma   90.00
#
_symmetry.space_group_name_H-M   'P 1'
#
loop_
_entity.id
_entity.type
_entity.pdbx_description
1 polymer ?
#
loop_
_entity_poly.entity_id
_entity_poly.type
_entity_poly.pdbx_seq_one_letter_code
_entity_poly.pdbx_strand_id
1 'polypeptide(L)'
;MSDAELSIPLEVDYPEIREQVEKVCADFPGEYWRKLEDQPPSGSYPTEFIEALTEGGFLAALIPEEYGGAGLPVRGGAVILETINACGCSASPGHAQMYTMGTILRHGSKEQKDHYLPKIASGELRLQAFGVTEPTTGSDTTQLKTKAEKQGNGYVVNGQKVWTSRAAHSDLMLLLARTTPADQVEKRTHGISTFLIDLKEAQKNGCEIRPIDAMVNHN
;
A
#
# COMPACT_ATOMS: atom_id res chain seq x y z
N MET A 1 -18.06 14.05 -40.17
CA MET A 1 -17.79 13.24 -38.97
C MET A 1 -19.07 13.26 -38.19
N SER A 2 -19.75 12.12 -38.03
CA SER A 2 -21.03 12.07 -37.34
C SER A 2 -20.85 12.39 -35.87
N ASP A 3 -21.64 13.33 -35.35
CA ASP A 3 -21.86 13.53 -33.91
C ASP A 3 -22.54 12.28 -33.35
N ALA A 4 -21.76 11.23 -33.09
CA ALA A 4 -22.22 10.12 -32.30
C ALA A 4 -22.47 10.68 -30.89
N GLU A 5 -23.74 10.73 -30.50
CA GLU A 5 -24.17 11.11 -29.16
C GLU A 5 -23.50 10.16 -28.17
N LEU A 6 -22.48 10.66 -27.45
CA LEU A 6 -21.73 9.88 -26.48
C LEU A 6 -22.63 9.65 -25.26
N SER A 7 -23.31 8.51 -25.22
CA SER A 7 -24.06 8.06 -24.04
C SER A 7 -23.23 7.07 -23.23
N ILE A 8 -23.19 7.26 -21.91
CA ILE A 8 -22.57 6.33 -20.95
C ILE A 8 -23.71 5.75 -20.11
N PRO A 9 -24.08 4.48 -20.29
CA PRO A 9 -25.08 3.84 -19.45
C PRO A 9 -24.54 3.74 -18.02
N LEU A 10 -25.34 4.17 -17.04
CA LEU A 10 -25.02 4.04 -15.62
C LEU A 10 -25.49 2.65 -15.14
N GLU A 11 -24.71 1.62 -15.47
CA GLU A 11 -24.91 0.29 -14.90
C GLU A 11 -24.21 0.17 -13.54
N VAL A 12 -24.73 -0.70 -12.67
CA VAL A 12 -24.08 -1.00 -11.40
C VAL A 12 -22.92 -1.95 -11.67
N ASP A 13 -21.71 -1.40 -11.70
CA ASP A 13 -20.47 -2.17 -11.87
C ASP A 13 -20.26 -3.14 -10.69
N TYR A 14 -19.97 -4.42 -11.01
CA TYR A 14 -19.65 -5.53 -10.08
C TYR A 14 -20.63 -5.71 -8.91
N PRO A 15 -21.93 -5.97 -9.18
CA PRO A 15 -22.95 -6.04 -8.13
C PRO A 15 -22.67 -7.12 -7.08
N GLU A 16 -22.09 -8.26 -7.46
CA GLU A 16 -21.74 -9.34 -6.53
C GLU A 16 -20.60 -8.92 -5.59
N ILE A 17 -19.60 -8.20 -6.10
CA ILE A 17 -18.50 -7.68 -5.26
C ILE A 17 -19.05 -6.67 -4.26
N ARG A 18 -19.96 -5.78 -4.71
CA ARG A 18 -20.59 -4.78 -3.83
C ARG A 18 -21.36 -5.47 -2.71
N GLU A 19 -22.19 -6.45 -3.04
CA GLU A 19 -22.96 -7.21 -2.05
C GLU A 19 -22.06 -7.92 -1.02
N GLN A 20 -20.95 -8.51 -1.47
CA GLN A 20 -20.02 -9.19 -0.55
C GLN A 20 -19.27 -8.20 0.35
N VAL A 21 -18.85 -7.04 -0.19
CA VAL A 21 -18.21 -5.98 0.61
C VAL A 21 -19.20 -5.37 1.60
N GLU A 22 -20.46 -5.15 1.21
CA GLU A 22 -21.54 -4.68 2.07
C GLU A 22 -21.75 -5.62 3.27
N LYS A 23 -21.73 -6.94 3.04
CA LYS A 23 -21.83 -7.94 4.11
C LYS A 23 -20.69 -7.81 5.12
N VAL A 24 -19.44 -7.65 4.64
CA VAL A 24 -18.31 -7.42 5.55
C VAL A 24 -18.51 -6.12 6.32
N CYS A 25 -18.84 -5.01 5.64
CA CYS A 25 -19.03 -3.71 6.30
C CYS A 25 -20.16 -3.70 7.34
N ALA A 26 -21.18 -4.54 7.19
CA ALA A 26 -22.28 -4.65 8.15
C ALA A 26 -21.81 -5.08 9.56
N ASP A 27 -20.70 -5.81 9.66
CA ASP A 27 -20.11 -6.25 10.93
C ASP A 27 -19.30 -5.14 11.63
N PHE A 28 -19.03 -4.01 10.95
CA PHE A 28 -18.22 -2.89 11.45
C PHE A 28 -19.02 -1.58 11.49
N PRO A 29 -20.07 -1.50 12.33
CA PRO A 29 -20.90 -0.31 12.43
C PRO A 29 -20.10 0.90 12.94
N GLY A 30 -20.65 2.11 12.80
CA GLY A 30 -19.94 3.34 13.22
C GLY A 30 -19.45 3.36 14.68
N GLU A 31 -20.00 2.54 15.58
CA GLU A 31 -19.47 2.38 16.95
C GLU A 31 -18.07 1.76 16.98
N TYR A 32 -17.80 0.79 16.09
CA TYR A 32 -16.46 0.22 15.91
C TYR A 32 -15.44 1.30 15.58
N TRP A 33 -15.74 2.13 14.58
CA TRP A 33 -14.87 3.21 14.13
C TRP A 33 -14.65 4.28 15.19
N ARG A 34 -15.71 4.71 15.90
CA ARG A 34 -15.57 5.67 17.01
C ARG A 34 -14.68 5.15 18.13
N LYS A 35 -14.79 3.86 18.48
CA LYS A 35 -13.93 3.25 19.51
C LYS A 35 -12.45 3.31 19.13
N LEU A 36 -12.13 3.20 17.84
CA LEU A 36 -10.77 3.35 17.33
C LEU A 36 -10.27 4.80 17.36
N GLU A 37 -11.16 5.77 17.09
CA GLU A 37 -10.83 7.21 17.20
C GLU A 37 -10.53 7.64 18.64
N ASP A 38 -11.15 6.98 19.62
CA ASP A 38 -10.88 7.21 21.05
C ASP A 38 -9.54 6.60 21.52
N GLN A 39 -8.86 5.80 20.69
CA GLN A 39 -7.56 5.20 21.02
C GLN A 39 -6.39 6.13 20.68
N PRO A 40 -5.24 6.01 21.36
CA PRO A 40 -3.99 6.58 20.86
C PRO A 40 -3.65 5.98 19.48
N PRO A 41 -2.78 6.64 18.68
CA PRO A 41 -2.45 6.17 17.34
C PRO A 41 -2.00 4.71 17.26
N SER A 42 -1.34 4.17 18.28
CA SER A 42 -0.92 2.77 18.29
C SER A 42 -2.06 1.76 18.39
N GLY A 43 -3.25 2.18 18.83
CA GLY A 43 -4.45 1.34 19.01
C GLY A 43 -5.59 1.67 18.06
N SER A 44 -5.42 2.66 17.17
CA SER A 44 -6.50 3.13 16.30
C SER A 44 -6.54 2.44 14.92
N TYR A 45 -5.68 1.44 14.68
CA TYR A 45 -5.73 0.65 13.44
C TYR A 45 -6.87 -0.36 13.47
N PRO A 46 -7.76 -0.40 12.46
CA PRO A 46 -8.92 -1.29 12.44
C PRO A 46 -8.51 -2.72 12.05
N THR A 47 -7.82 -3.40 12.95
CA THR A 47 -7.20 -4.72 12.70
C THR A 47 -8.24 -5.75 12.28
N GLU A 48 -9.36 -5.83 12.99
CA GLU A 48 -10.43 -6.80 12.72
C GLU A 48 -11.09 -6.56 11.36
N PHE A 49 -11.29 -5.29 10.98
CA PHE A 49 -11.83 -4.93 9.66
C PHE A 49 -10.87 -5.32 8.53
N ILE A 50 -9.57 -5.08 8.72
CA ILE A 50 -8.54 -5.42 7.74
C ILE A 50 -8.40 -6.94 7.60
N GLU A 51 -8.51 -7.68 8.70
CA GLU A 51 -8.53 -9.14 8.68
C GLU A 51 -9.75 -9.66 7.92
N ALA A 52 -10.95 -9.15 8.20
CA ALA A 52 -12.16 -9.54 7.45
C ALA A 52 -12.05 -9.24 5.94
N LEU A 53 -11.47 -8.08 5.57
CA LEU A 53 -11.22 -7.75 4.16
C LEU A 53 -10.17 -8.67 3.51
N THR A 54 -9.19 -9.12 4.28
CA THR A 54 -8.13 -10.04 3.81
C THR A 54 -8.69 -11.45 3.61
N GLU A 55 -9.46 -11.96 4.59
CA GLU A 55 -10.12 -13.27 4.51
C GLU A 55 -11.14 -13.33 3.36
N GLY A 56 -11.83 -12.23 3.08
CA GLY A 56 -12.70 -12.09 1.92
C GLY A 56 -11.96 -11.95 0.57
N GLY A 57 -10.63 -11.91 0.57
CA GLY A 57 -9.80 -11.78 -0.64
C GLY A 57 -9.79 -10.37 -1.27
N PHE A 58 -10.45 -9.39 -0.65
CA PHE A 58 -10.61 -8.05 -1.21
C PHE A 58 -9.30 -7.28 -1.30
N LEU A 59 -8.41 -7.43 -0.31
CA LEU A 59 -7.10 -6.76 -0.33
C LEU A 59 -6.13 -7.37 -1.34
N ALA A 60 -6.40 -8.60 -1.80
CA ALA A 60 -5.65 -9.32 -2.83
C ALA A 60 -6.31 -9.22 -4.21
N ALA A 61 -7.37 -8.41 -4.36
CA ALA A 61 -8.19 -8.37 -5.57
C ALA A 61 -7.39 -8.13 -6.86
N LEU A 62 -6.32 -7.33 -6.81
CA LEU A 62 -5.49 -6.99 -7.98
C LEU A 62 -4.31 -7.96 -8.20
N ILE A 63 -4.12 -8.94 -7.32
CA ILE A 63 -3.10 -10.00 -7.49
C ILE A 63 -3.68 -11.05 -8.46
N PRO A 64 -2.91 -11.50 -9.48
CA PRO A 64 -3.34 -12.59 -10.37
C PRO A 64 -3.65 -13.89 -9.63
N GLU A 65 -4.56 -14.69 -10.19
CA GLU A 65 -4.97 -15.98 -9.63
C GLU A 65 -3.80 -16.96 -9.44
N GLU A 66 -2.79 -16.93 -10.32
CA GLU A 66 -1.58 -17.78 -10.20
C GLU A 66 -0.78 -17.51 -8.91
N TYR A 67 -0.98 -16.33 -8.29
CA TYR A 67 -0.40 -15.96 -7.00
C TYR A 67 -1.46 -15.90 -5.89
N GLY A 68 -2.65 -16.46 -6.09
CA GLY A 68 -3.69 -16.60 -5.06
C GLY A 68 -4.61 -15.39 -4.86
N GLY A 69 -4.59 -14.40 -5.77
CA GLY A 69 -5.56 -13.29 -5.75
C GLY A 69 -6.76 -13.50 -6.68
N ALA A 70 -7.56 -12.45 -6.87
CA ALA A 70 -8.76 -12.50 -7.72
C ALA A 70 -8.53 -12.05 -9.18
N GLY A 71 -7.34 -11.54 -9.51
CA GLY A 71 -6.99 -11.11 -10.88
C GLY A 71 -7.84 -9.95 -11.42
N LEU A 72 -8.50 -9.18 -10.55
CA LEU A 72 -9.40 -8.09 -10.97
C LEU A 72 -8.62 -6.91 -11.55
N PRO A 73 -9.20 -6.17 -12.51
CA PRO A 73 -8.63 -4.92 -12.96
C PRO A 73 -8.77 -3.84 -11.87
N VAL A 74 -8.05 -2.72 -12.04
CA VAL A 74 -8.10 -1.57 -11.13
C VAL A 74 -9.53 -1.09 -10.86
N ARG A 75 -10.45 -1.20 -11.84
CA ARG A 75 -11.86 -0.87 -11.64
C ARG A 75 -12.52 -1.72 -10.56
N GLY A 76 -12.26 -3.03 -10.52
CA GLY A 76 -12.79 -3.92 -9.48
C GLY A 76 -12.28 -3.51 -8.10
N GLY A 77 -10.98 -3.21 -7.99
CA GLY A 77 -10.40 -2.65 -6.76
C GLY A 77 -11.02 -1.31 -6.34
N ALA A 78 -11.31 -0.43 -7.30
CA ALA A 78 -12.00 0.83 -7.03
C ALA A 78 -13.43 0.62 -6.53
N VAL A 79 -14.18 -0.34 -7.08
CA VAL A 79 -15.53 -0.68 -6.61
C VAL A 79 -15.51 -1.19 -5.17
N ILE A 80 -14.53 -2.01 -4.79
CA ILE A 80 -14.36 -2.47 -3.41
C ILE A 80 -14.21 -1.27 -2.46
N LEU A 81 -13.25 -0.38 -2.74
CA LEU A 81 -12.97 0.78 -1.89
C LEU A 81 -14.14 1.79 -1.86
N GLU A 82 -14.79 2.00 -3.00
CA GLU A 82 -16.00 2.83 -3.12
C GLU A 82 -17.12 2.30 -2.23
N THR A 83 -17.38 0.99 -2.29
CA THR A 83 -18.44 0.34 -1.52
C THR A 83 -18.16 0.39 -0.03
N ILE A 84 -16.92 0.14 0.41
CA ILE A 84 -16.52 0.29 1.82
C ILE A 84 -16.91 1.68 2.35
N ASN A 85 -16.56 2.73 1.62
CA ASN A 85 -16.86 4.10 2.06
C ASN A 85 -18.37 4.41 1.98
N ALA A 86 -19.08 3.88 0.98
CA ALA A 86 -20.54 4.04 0.85
C ALA A 86 -21.30 3.39 2.02
N CYS A 87 -20.78 2.31 2.60
CA CYS A 87 -21.32 1.66 3.80
C CYS A 87 -20.99 2.41 5.11
N GLY A 88 -20.26 3.53 5.07
CA GLY A 88 -19.85 4.29 6.26
C GLY A 88 -18.62 3.70 6.98
N CYS A 89 -17.94 2.73 6.38
CA CYS A 89 -16.62 2.27 6.81
C CYS A 89 -15.50 3.13 6.19
N SER A 90 -14.24 2.91 6.57
CA SER A 90 -13.08 3.61 5.98
C SER A 90 -12.22 2.66 5.14
N ALA A 91 -12.06 2.97 3.86
CA ALA A 91 -11.19 2.21 2.96
C ALA A 91 -9.70 2.58 3.10
N SER A 92 -9.39 3.71 3.76
CA SER A 92 -8.03 4.25 3.93
C SER A 92 -7.03 3.24 4.55
N PRO A 93 -7.40 2.42 5.55
CA PRO A 93 -6.43 1.53 6.19
C PRO A 93 -6.00 0.31 5.35
N GLY A 94 -6.73 0.00 4.27
CA GLY A 94 -6.46 -1.17 3.41
C GLY A 94 -6.07 -0.84 1.96
N HIS A 95 -6.41 0.35 1.45
CA HIS A 95 -6.23 0.68 0.02
C HIS A 95 -4.77 0.58 -0.46
N ALA A 96 -3.80 0.87 0.41
CA ALA A 96 -2.38 0.83 0.08
C ALA A 96 -1.90 -0.59 -0.25
N GLN A 97 -2.42 -1.61 0.43
CA GLN A 97 -2.11 -3.00 0.12
C GLN A 97 -2.43 -3.31 -1.34
N MET A 98 -3.56 -2.78 -1.84
CA MET A 98 -4.07 -3.10 -3.16
C MET A 98 -3.19 -2.58 -4.31
N TYR A 99 -2.56 -1.40 -4.18
CA TYR A 99 -1.74 -0.85 -5.27
C TYR A 99 -0.24 -1.00 -5.06
N THR A 100 0.24 -1.09 -3.82
CA THR A 100 1.69 -1.14 -3.54
C THR A 100 2.32 -2.40 -4.14
N MET A 101 1.63 -3.54 -4.07
CA MET A 101 2.02 -4.79 -4.74
C MET A 101 2.16 -4.68 -6.26
N GLY A 102 1.53 -3.66 -6.87
CA GLY A 102 1.68 -3.34 -8.30
C GLY A 102 3.15 -3.15 -8.73
N THR A 103 4.00 -2.68 -7.82
CA THR A 103 5.45 -2.56 -8.08
C THR A 103 6.10 -3.94 -8.27
N ILE A 104 5.79 -4.90 -7.41
CA ILE A 104 6.32 -6.28 -7.51
C ILE A 104 5.73 -6.97 -8.74
N LEU A 105 4.43 -6.81 -8.99
CA LEU A 105 3.75 -7.39 -10.15
C LEU A 105 4.37 -6.92 -11.48
N ARG A 106 4.66 -5.63 -11.61
CA ARG A 106 5.18 -5.04 -12.86
C ARG A 106 6.68 -5.17 -13.00
N HIS A 107 7.44 -5.04 -11.91
CA HIS A 107 8.89 -4.83 -11.96
C HIS A 107 9.69 -5.85 -11.14
N GLY A 108 9.05 -6.70 -10.34
CA GLY A 108 9.72 -7.74 -9.59
C GLY A 108 10.27 -8.85 -10.49
N SER A 109 11.36 -9.47 -10.06
CA SER A 109 11.85 -10.71 -10.68
C SER A 109 10.86 -11.86 -10.50
N LYS A 110 11.04 -12.96 -11.24
CA LYS A 110 10.19 -14.14 -11.06
C LYS A 110 10.27 -14.66 -9.62
N GLU A 111 11.48 -14.72 -9.07
CA GLU A 111 11.74 -15.17 -7.70
C GLU A 111 11.03 -14.28 -6.67
N GLN A 112 11.02 -12.95 -6.87
CA GLN A 112 10.30 -12.03 -5.99
C GLN A 112 8.78 -12.24 -6.09
N LYS A 113 8.25 -12.42 -7.30
CA LYS A 113 6.82 -12.63 -7.52
C LYS A 113 6.35 -13.93 -6.86
N ASP A 114 7.03 -15.04 -7.16
CA ASP A 114 6.73 -16.36 -6.63
C ASP A 114 6.82 -16.40 -5.09
N HIS A 115 7.75 -15.66 -4.50
CA HIS A 115 7.95 -15.63 -3.05
C HIS A 115 6.95 -14.73 -2.31
N TYR A 116 6.78 -13.48 -2.77
CA TYR A 116 6.05 -12.46 -2.01
C TYR A 116 4.56 -12.42 -2.34
N LEU A 117 4.16 -12.57 -3.60
CA LEU A 117 2.76 -12.34 -3.99
C LEU A 117 1.79 -13.33 -3.34
N PRO A 118 2.07 -14.65 -3.26
CA PRO A 118 1.18 -15.59 -2.57
C PRO A 118 1.01 -15.26 -1.08
N LYS A 119 2.08 -14.80 -0.42
CA LYS A 119 2.07 -14.42 0.99
C LYS A 119 1.34 -13.11 1.25
N ILE A 120 1.41 -12.17 0.31
CA ILE A 120 0.63 -10.94 0.36
C ILE A 120 -0.85 -11.25 0.09
N ALA A 121 -1.14 -12.13 -0.85
CA ALA A 121 -2.51 -12.54 -1.19
C ALA A 121 -3.21 -13.23 -0.02
N SER A 122 -2.51 -14.10 0.70
CA SER A 122 -3.04 -14.80 1.89
C SER A 122 -3.12 -13.92 3.14
N GLY A 123 -2.47 -12.76 3.15
CA GLY A 123 -2.32 -11.92 4.33
C GLY A 123 -1.19 -12.32 5.29
N GLU A 124 -0.38 -13.34 4.96
CA GLU A 124 0.83 -13.71 5.74
C GLU A 124 1.82 -12.54 5.81
N LEU A 125 1.93 -11.75 4.74
CA LEU A 125 2.78 -10.56 4.66
C LEU A 125 1.95 -9.32 4.28
N ARG A 126 2.06 -8.25 5.06
CA ARG A 126 1.45 -6.95 4.74
C ARG A 126 2.45 -6.04 4.03
N LEU A 127 2.12 -5.64 2.80
CA LEU A 127 2.88 -4.66 2.00
C LEU A 127 2.03 -3.40 1.77
N GLN A 128 2.06 -2.49 2.75
CA GLN A 128 1.24 -1.28 2.74
C GLN A 128 2.06 0.00 2.90
N ALA A 129 3.29 -0.13 3.43
CA ALA A 129 4.20 0.98 3.65
C ALA A 129 4.99 1.33 2.39
N PHE A 130 5.02 2.62 2.04
CA PHE A 130 5.86 3.15 0.97
C PHE A 130 6.65 4.38 1.44
N GLY A 131 7.94 4.20 1.72
CA GLY A 131 8.86 5.24 2.10
C GLY A 131 9.32 6.08 0.90
N VAL A 132 8.55 7.12 0.57
CA VAL A 132 8.87 8.06 -0.52
C VAL A 132 9.33 9.41 0.04
N THR A 133 8.43 10.08 0.75
CA THR A 133 8.57 11.46 1.26
C THR A 133 9.65 11.56 2.32
N GLU A 134 10.40 12.66 2.31
CA GLU A 134 11.44 12.98 3.30
C GLU A 134 11.14 14.31 4.00
N PRO A 135 11.63 14.55 5.23
CA PRO A 135 11.40 15.80 5.94
C PRO A 135 11.80 17.05 5.14
N THR A 136 12.81 16.93 4.28
CA THR A 136 13.34 18.03 3.46
C THR A 136 12.89 17.94 1.99
N THR A 137 12.09 16.94 1.62
CA THR A 137 11.72 16.68 0.22
C THR A 137 10.34 16.05 0.11
N GLY A 138 9.34 16.87 -0.25
CA GLY A 138 7.97 16.47 -0.56
C GLY A 138 7.70 16.44 -2.07
N SER A 139 7.20 17.56 -2.61
CA SER A 139 6.75 17.68 -4.01
C SER A 139 7.84 17.39 -5.05
N ASP A 140 9.11 17.65 -4.71
CA ASP A 140 10.25 17.36 -5.60
C ASP A 140 10.96 16.07 -5.18
N THR A 141 10.28 14.93 -5.27
CA THR A 141 10.79 13.61 -4.87
C THR A 141 12.14 13.26 -5.51
N THR A 142 12.49 13.88 -6.65
CA THR A 142 13.79 13.63 -7.30
C THR A 142 14.98 14.11 -6.46
N GLN A 143 14.80 14.98 -5.48
CA GLN A 143 15.89 15.49 -4.63
C GLN A 143 16.10 14.72 -3.33
N LEU A 144 15.46 13.55 -3.20
CA LEU A 144 15.55 12.70 -2.00
C LEU A 144 17.01 12.42 -1.61
N LYS A 145 17.27 12.43 -0.31
CA LYS A 145 18.56 12.29 0.34
C LYS A 145 18.82 10.90 0.91
N THR A 146 17.78 10.07 1.08
CA THR A 146 17.98 8.67 1.48
C THR A 146 18.84 7.96 0.43
N LYS A 147 20.01 7.47 0.83
CA LYS A 147 20.97 6.80 -0.04
C LYS A 147 20.93 5.30 0.14
N ALA A 148 21.18 4.58 -0.93
CA ALA A 148 21.45 3.15 -0.92
C ALA A 148 22.79 2.91 -1.63
N GLU A 149 23.83 2.63 -0.85
CA GLU A 149 25.19 2.44 -1.34
C GLU A 149 25.48 0.95 -1.49
N LYS A 150 25.91 0.52 -2.67
CA LYS A 150 26.20 -0.89 -2.94
C LYS A 150 27.43 -1.34 -2.15
N GLN A 151 27.29 -2.37 -1.33
CA GLN A 151 28.38 -3.00 -0.59
C GLN A 151 28.29 -4.53 -0.73
N GLY A 152 29.26 -5.14 -1.40
CA GLY A 152 29.26 -6.57 -1.70
C GLY A 152 28.06 -6.98 -2.56
N ASN A 153 27.28 -7.94 -2.06
CA ASN A 153 26.05 -8.44 -2.69
C ASN A 153 24.78 -7.68 -2.26
N GLY A 154 24.91 -6.64 -1.43
CA GLY A 154 23.79 -5.88 -0.87
C GLY A 154 23.94 -4.37 -0.99
N TYR A 155 23.06 -3.66 -0.31
CA TYR A 155 23.06 -2.21 -0.20
C TYR A 155 23.01 -1.80 1.27
N VAL A 156 23.79 -0.79 1.64
CA VAL A 156 23.66 -0.11 2.93
C VAL A 156 22.81 1.14 2.71
N VAL A 157 21.67 1.19 3.41
CA VAL A 157 20.70 2.27 3.29
C VAL A 157 20.85 3.24 4.45
N ASN A 158 20.97 4.53 4.16
CA ASN A 158 21.02 5.58 5.18
C ASN A 158 20.11 6.74 4.78
N GLY A 159 19.22 7.14 5.68
CA GLY A 159 18.30 8.25 5.45
C GLY A 159 17.14 8.27 6.43
N GLN A 160 16.16 9.12 6.12
CA GLN A 160 14.94 9.26 6.89
C GLN A 160 13.77 9.50 5.93
N LYS A 161 12.72 8.70 6.10
CA LYS A 161 11.41 8.95 5.50
C LYS A 161 10.45 9.54 6.52
N VAL A 162 9.41 10.20 6.04
CA VAL A 162 8.34 10.79 6.84
C VAL A 162 7.00 10.52 6.16
N TRP A 163 5.92 10.53 6.93
CA TRP A 163 4.56 10.23 6.44
C TRP A 163 4.44 8.85 5.77
N THR A 164 5.20 7.87 6.25
CA THR A 164 5.09 6.47 5.80
C THR A 164 3.92 5.81 6.51
N SER A 165 2.72 5.98 5.96
CA SER A 165 1.49 5.38 6.49
C SER A 165 1.63 3.87 6.67
N ARG A 166 0.96 3.31 7.69
CA ARG A 166 0.94 1.87 7.99
C ARG A 166 2.31 1.22 8.25
N ALA A 167 3.38 1.99 8.45
CA ALA A 167 4.71 1.40 8.69
C ALA A 167 4.73 0.47 9.91
N ALA A 168 4.01 0.82 10.99
CA ALA A 168 3.88 -0.02 12.18
C ALA A 168 3.00 -1.27 11.98
N HIS A 169 2.21 -1.32 10.91
CA HIS A 169 1.26 -2.40 10.59
C HIS A 169 1.64 -3.18 9.32
N SER A 170 2.87 -2.97 8.81
CA SER A 170 3.40 -3.65 7.62
C SER A 170 4.55 -4.57 7.99
N ASP A 171 4.65 -5.71 7.31
CA ASP A 171 5.85 -6.57 7.36
C ASP A 171 6.89 -6.10 6.35
N LEU A 172 6.42 -5.56 5.23
CA LEU A 172 7.24 -5.13 4.11
C LEU A 172 7.04 -3.64 3.82
N MET A 173 8.11 -2.99 3.35
CA MET A 173 8.07 -1.61 2.87
C MET A 173 8.71 -1.53 1.48
N LEU A 174 8.04 -0.81 0.57
CA LEU A 174 8.75 -0.25 -0.59
C LEU A 174 9.52 0.99 -0.14
N LEU A 175 10.79 1.07 -0.47
CA LEU A 175 11.64 2.23 -0.17
C LEU A 175 12.17 2.83 -1.46
N LEU A 176 11.96 4.14 -1.63
CA LEU A 176 12.61 4.90 -2.68
C LEU A 176 13.93 5.50 -2.17
N ALA A 177 15.06 5.10 -2.76
CA ALA A 177 16.39 5.55 -2.36
C ALA A 177 17.30 5.88 -3.55
N ARG A 178 18.25 6.77 -3.28
CA ARG A 178 19.24 7.33 -4.22
C ARG A 178 20.42 6.37 -4.31
N THR A 179 20.59 5.72 -5.45
CA THR A 179 21.69 4.79 -5.75
C THR A 179 22.82 5.43 -6.54
N THR A 180 22.56 6.54 -7.24
CA THR A 180 23.57 7.34 -7.94
C THR A 180 23.34 8.81 -7.62
N PRO A 181 24.35 9.56 -7.13
CA PRO A 181 24.20 10.96 -6.75
C PRO A 181 23.52 11.83 -7.81
N ALA A 182 22.71 12.80 -7.38
CA ALA A 182 21.88 13.62 -8.27
C ALA A 182 22.70 14.52 -9.23
N ASP A 183 23.93 14.86 -8.85
CA ASP A 183 24.91 15.59 -9.65
C ASP A 183 25.71 14.69 -10.61
N GLN A 184 25.51 13.37 -10.54
CA GLN A 184 26.18 12.37 -11.38
C GLN A 184 25.22 11.70 -12.37
N VAL A 185 24.05 12.29 -12.61
CA VAL A 185 23.03 11.76 -13.51
C VAL A 185 22.57 12.80 -14.51
N GLU A 186 22.28 12.37 -15.75
CA GLU A 186 21.80 13.25 -16.81
C GLU A 186 20.36 13.72 -16.60
N LYS A 187 19.50 12.85 -16.05
CA LYS A 187 18.11 13.14 -15.73
C LYS A 187 17.88 13.00 -14.23
N ARG A 188 17.10 13.91 -13.65
CA ARG A 188 16.83 13.96 -12.21
C ARG A 188 16.18 12.68 -11.66
N THR A 189 15.47 11.94 -12.51
CA THR A 189 14.84 10.65 -12.19
C THR A 189 15.79 9.46 -12.26
N HIS A 190 16.93 9.56 -12.95
CA HIS A 190 17.94 8.52 -12.95
C HIS A 190 18.63 8.43 -11.58
N GLY A 191 19.24 7.28 -11.28
CA GLY A 191 19.95 7.08 -10.02
C GLY A 191 19.04 6.94 -8.80
N ILE A 192 17.75 6.74 -9.01
CA ILE A 192 16.76 6.41 -7.97
C ILE A 192 16.34 4.95 -8.19
N SER A 193 16.34 4.17 -7.12
CA SER A 193 15.90 2.77 -7.14
C SER A 193 14.84 2.54 -6.07
N THR A 194 13.96 1.57 -6.33
CA THR A 194 12.98 1.09 -5.35
C THR A 194 13.46 -0.23 -4.76
N PHE A 195 13.43 -0.33 -3.44
CA PHE A 195 13.82 -1.52 -2.68
C PHE A 195 12.60 -2.10 -1.98
N LEU A 196 12.50 -3.43 -1.92
CA LEU A 196 11.57 -4.12 -1.04
C LEU A 196 12.33 -4.49 0.24
N ILE A 197 11.86 -4.01 1.38
CA ILE A 197 12.52 -4.14 2.67
C ILE A 197 11.63 -4.92 3.62
N ASP A 198 12.18 -5.95 4.27
CA ASP A 198 11.58 -6.57 5.45
C ASP A 198 11.78 -5.64 6.66
N LEU A 199 10.68 -5.13 7.21
CA LEU A 199 10.72 -4.15 8.30
C LEU A 199 11.19 -4.77 9.61
N LYS A 200 10.87 -6.04 9.88
CA LYS A 200 11.32 -6.74 11.10
C LYS A 200 12.83 -6.92 11.09
N GLU A 201 13.40 -7.31 9.96
CA GLU A 201 14.86 -7.40 9.80
C GLU A 201 15.52 -6.02 9.77
N ALA A 202 14.90 -5.03 9.13
CA ALA A 202 15.43 -3.67 9.12
C ALA A 202 15.51 -3.06 10.52
N GLN A 203 14.51 -3.29 11.38
CA GLN A 203 14.50 -2.77 12.75
C GLN A 203 15.60 -3.37 13.64
N LYS A 204 15.97 -4.64 13.40
CA LYS A 204 17.12 -5.27 14.07
C LYS A 204 18.46 -4.66 13.63
N ASN A 205 18.48 -4.02 12.46
CA ASN A 205 19.69 -3.51 11.81
C ASN A 205 19.70 -1.97 11.69
N GLY A 206 19.02 -1.27 12.61
CA GLY A 206 19.13 0.20 12.76
C GLY A 206 17.99 1.01 12.13
N CYS A 207 16.93 0.38 11.62
CA CYS A 207 15.71 1.11 11.25
C CYS A 207 14.86 1.40 12.48
N GLU A 208 14.42 2.65 12.64
CA GLU A 208 13.51 3.06 13.70
C GLU A 208 12.21 3.59 13.10
N ILE A 209 11.07 3.14 13.61
CA ILE A 209 9.74 3.63 13.22
C ILE A 209 9.21 4.47 14.38
N ARG A 210 8.97 5.77 14.13
CA ARG A 210 8.40 6.70 15.10
C ARG A 210 7.00 7.11 14.66
N PRO A 211 5.95 6.89 15.48
CA PRO A 211 4.62 7.38 15.19
C PRO A 211 4.60 8.92 15.05
N ILE A 212 3.69 9.41 14.20
CA ILE A 212 3.40 10.84 14.06
C ILE A 212 1.90 10.99 14.26
N ASP A 213 1.53 11.85 15.22
CA ASP A 213 0.13 12.18 15.46
C ASP A 213 -0.38 13.05 14.30
N ALA A 214 -1.48 12.63 13.70
CA ALA A 214 -2.14 13.33 12.60
C ALA A 214 -3.61 13.55 12.93
N MET A 215 -4.18 14.65 12.41
CA MET A 215 -5.61 14.96 12.58
C MET A 215 -6.52 13.87 11.99
N VAL A 216 -6.06 13.19 10.94
CA VAL A 216 -6.77 12.08 10.29
C VAL A 216 -6.03 10.79 10.62
N ASN A 217 -6.78 9.75 10.98
CA ASN A 217 -6.23 8.42 11.15
C ASN A 217 -5.73 7.87 9.81
N HIS A 218 -4.41 7.93 9.62
CA HIS A 218 -3.70 7.44 8.43
C HIS A 218 -3.03 6.08 8.66
N ASN A 219 -3.35 5.45 9.80
CA ASN A 219 -2.76 4.18 10.16
C ASN A 219 -3.14 3.05 9.22
#